data_AF-A0A0V0Q504-F1
#
_entry.id   AF-A0A0V0Q504-F1
#
_cell.length_a   1.000
_cell.length_b   1.000
_cell.length_c   1.000
_cell.angle_alpha   90.00
_cell.angle_beta   90.00
_cell.angle_gamma   90.00
#
_symmetry.space_group_name_H-M   'P 1'
#
loop_
_entity.id
_entity.type
_entity.pdbx_description
1 polymer ?
#
loop_
_entity_poly.entity_id
_entity_poly.type
_entity_poly.pdbx_seq_one_letter_code
_entity_poly.pdbx_strand_id
1 'polypeptide(L)'
;MTVRVEKRGFATRPADPEQWIKTAESPPRASEATAYTARLTIDVTPALRGRIKIAAFGRGVTVADMLRELLSREFPPTPGDRT
;
A
#
# COMPACT_ATOMS: atom_id res chain seq x y z
N MET A 1 29.81 31.77 36.80
CA MET A 1 28.55 31.86 36.03
C MET A 1 28.46 30.66 35.12
N THR A 2 27.51 29.74 35.36
CA THR A 2 27.40 28.49 34.59
C THR A 2 26.33 28.64 33.52
N VAL A 3 26.73 28.57 32.24
CA VAL A 3 25.83 28.64 31.10
C VAL A 3 25.05 27.33 30.99
N ARG A 4 23.72 27.41 31.04
CA ARG A 4 22.83 26.26 30.92
C ARG A 4 22.64 25.94 29.43
N VAL A 5 23.07 24.75 29.00
CA VAL A 5 22.79 24.24 27.64
C VAL A 5 21.29 23.99 27.50
N GLU A 6 20.63 24.74 26.63
CA GLU A 6 19.23 24.52 26.28
C GLU A 6 19.08 23.19 25.54
N LYS A 7 18.37 22.25 26.18
CA LYS A 7 18.01 20.96 25.59
C LYS A 7 16.94 21.22 24.53
N ARG A 8 17.32 21.15 23.24
CA ARG A 8 16.39 21.18 22.11
C ARG A 8 15.35 20.06 22.29
N GLY A 9 14.09 20.46 22.47
CA GLY A 9 12.99 19.55 22.73
C GLY A 9 12.73 18.64 21.53
N PHE A 10 12.42 17.37 21.82
CA PHE A 10 12.00 16.34 20.85
C PHE A 10 10.72 16.70 20.05
N ALA A 11 10.14 17.88 20.29
CA ALA A 11 8.95 18.41 19.63
C ALA A 11 9.22 19.74 18.88
N THR A 12 10.46 20.02 18.47
CA THR A 12 10.71 21.14 17.55
C THR A 12 10.12 20.80 16.18
N ARG A 13 9.03 21.49 15.82
CA ARG A 13 8.51 21.49 14.45
C ARG A 13 9.66 21.91 13.52
N PRO A 14 10.03 21.08 12.51
CA PRO A 14 11.03 21.48 11.52
C PRO A 14 10.58 22.80 10.89
N ALA A 15 11.45 23.80 10.93
CA ALA A 15 11.14 25.15 10.46
C ALA A 15 10.96 25.22 8.93
N ASP A 16 11.39 24.17 8.23
CA ASP A 16 11.53 24.14 6.79
C ASP A 16 10.71 22.99 6.17
N PRO A 17 9.74 23.29 5.29
CA PRO A 17 8.91 22.28 4.64
C PRO A 17 9.69 21.42 3.64
N GLU A 18 10.85 21.87 3.13
CA GLU A 18 11.66 21.08 2.18
C GLU A 18 12.32 19.87 2.88
N GLN A 19 12.55 19.93 4.19
CA GLN A 19 13.00 18.75 4.97
C GLN A 19 11.94 17.62 5.05
N TRP A 20 10.65 17.94 4.89
CA TRP A 20 9.59 16.93 4.79
C TRP A 20 9.46 16.37 3.39
N ILE A 21 9.93 17.10 2.39
CA ILE A 21 10.06 16.64 1.00
C ILE A 21 11.33 15.80 0.92
N LYS A 22 11.36 14.71 1.69
CA LYS A 22 12.19 13.57 1.33
C LYS A 22 11.59 13.10 0.02
N THR A 23 12.25 13.41 -1.10
CA THR A 23 11.89 13.01 -2.46
C THR A 23 11.33 11.59 -2.37
N ALA A 24 10.01 11.46 -2.41
CA ALA A 24 9.41 10.17 -2.63
C ALA A 24 9.89 9.84 -4.03
N GLU A 25 10.89 8.98 -4.11
CA GLU A 25 11.37 8.41 -5.36
C GLU A 25 10.11 8.12 -6.16
N SER A 26 9.95 8.86 -7.27
CA SER A 26 8.73 8.78 -8.06
C SER A 26 8.53 7.29 -8.31
N PRO A 27 7.34 6.73 -8.00
CA PRO A 27 7.14 5.31 -8.11
C PRO A 27 7.64 4.89 -9.49
N PRO A 28 8.51 3.86 -9.58
CA PRO A 28 9.15 3.49 -10.82
C PRO A 28 8.08 3.43 -11.90
N ARG A 29 8.35 4.06 -13.06
CA ARG A 29 7.42 4.06 -14.20
C ARG A 29 6.84 2.67 -14.31
N ALA A 30 5.53 2.61 -14.13
CA ALA A 30 4.71 1.43 -14.29
C ALA A 30 5.30 0.57 -15.42
N SER A 31 5.91 -0.57 -15.09
CA SER A 31 6.41 -1.51 -16.08
C SER A 31 5.26 -1.91 -17.01
N GLU A 32 5.52 -2.36 -18.24
CA GLU A 32 4.43 -2.78 -19.16
C GLU A 32 3.47 -3.79 -18.51
N ALA A 33 3.96 -4.61 -17.58
CA ALA A 33 3.15 -5.52 -16.75
C ALA A 33 2.09 -4.82 -15.88
N THR A 34 2.31 -3.56 -15.49
CA THR A 34 1.33 -2.74 -14.77
C THR A 34 0.38 -1.96 -15.68
N ALA A 35 0.63 -1.91 -16.99
CA ALA A 35 -0.21 -1.19 -17.96
C ALA A 35 -1.66 -1.76 -18.04
N TYR A 36 -1.83 -3.04 -17.71
CA TYR A 36 -3.13 -3.72 -17.71
C TYR A 36 -3.72 -3.92 -16.31
N THR A 37 -3.24 -3.19 -15.29
CA THR A 37 -3.72 -3.33 -13.91
C THR A 37 -4.53 -2.11 -13.46
N ALA A 38 -5.65 -2.34 -12.77
CA ALA A 38 -6.50 -1.29 -12.18
C ALA A 38 -6.57 -1.45 -10.65
N ARG A 39 -6.71 -0.34 -9.92
CA ARG A 39 -6.92 -0.35 -8.47
C ARG A 39 -8.39 -0.61 -8.15
N LEU A 40 -8.65 -1.69 -7.41
CA LEU A 40 -9.98 -2.01 -6.88
C LEU A 40 -10.09 -1.51 -5.44
N THR A 41 -11.00 -0.55 -5.20
CA THR A 41 -11.41 -0.10 -3.87
C THR A 41 -12.82 -0.60 -3.60
N ILE A 42 -13.01 -1.30 -2.48
CA ILE A 42 -14.30 -1.88 -2.09
C ILE A 42 -14.61 -1.59 -0.63
N ASP A 43 -15.88 -1.36 -0.34
CA ASP A 43 -16.39 -1.33 1.02
C ASP A 43 -16.74 -2.73 1.47
N VAL A 44 -16.19 -3.14 2.61
CA VAL A 44 -16.48 -4.43 3.25
C VAL A 44 -16.70 -4.22 4.74
N THR A 45 -17.49 -5.08 5.37
CA THR A 45 -17.67 -5.00 6.82
C THR A 45 -16.35 -5.24 7.55
N PRO A 46 -16.12 -4.62 8.74
CA PRO A 46 -14.91 -4.87 9.52
C PRO A 46 -14.69 -6.35 9.83
N ALA A 47 -15.77 -7.09 10.09
CA ALA A 47 -15.74 -8.52 10.35
C ALA A 47 -15.28 -9.33 9.12
N LEU A 48 -15.75 -8.98 7.92
CA LEU A 48 -15.30 -9.61 6.68
C LEU A 48 -13.83 -9.30 6.38
N ARG A 49 -13.41 -8.03 6.55
CA ARG A 49 -12.01 -7.64 6.43
C ARG A 49 -11.11 -8.43 7.39
N GLY A 50 -11.55 -8.65 8.62
CA GLY A 50 -10.85 -9.48 9.60
C GLY A 50 -10.65 -10.92 9.13
N ARG A 51 -11.72 -11.57 8.67
CA ARG A 51 -11.66 -12.95 8.14
C ARG A 51 -10.74 -13.08 6.93
N ILE A 52 -10.82 -12.14 5.98
CA ILE A 52 -9.94 -12.07 4.80
C ILE A 52 -8.47 -11.97 5.23
N LYS A 53 -8.15 -11.10 6.20
CA LYS A 53 -6.77 -10.93 6.70
C LYS A 53 -6.24 -12.21 7.36
N ILE A 54 -7.05 -12.86 8.18
CA ILE A 54 -6.66 -14.11 8.85
C ILE A 54 -6.38 -15.21 7.81
N ALA A 55 -7.25 -15.36 6.81
CA ALA A 55 -7.08 -16.34 5.75
C ALA A 55 -5.82 -16.08 4.91
N ALA A 56 -5.56 -14.83 4.53
CA ALA A 56 -4.36 -14.45 3.80
C ALA A 56 -3.09 -14.72 4.60
N PHE A 57 -3.08 -14.34 5.89
CA PHE A 57 -1.95 -14.61 6.79
C PHE A 57 -1.69 -16.11 6.96
N GLY A 58 -2.73 -16.92 7.16
CA GLY A 58 -2.61 -18.37 7.26
C GLY A 58 -2.07 -19.04 5.99
N ARG A 59 -2.21 -18.39 4.83
CA ARG A 59 -1.67 -18.84 3.53
C ARG A 59 -0.30 -18.24 3.20
N GLY A 60 0.22 -17.32 4.01
CA GLY A 60 1.49 -16.63 3.74
C GLY A 60 1.47 -15.70 2.52
N VAL A 61 0.29 -15.25 2.07
CA VAL A 61 0.13 -14.36 0.91
C VAL A 61 -0.51 -13.04 1.30
N THR A 62 -0.42 -12.02 0.46
CA THR A 62 -1.14 -10.76 0.73
C THR A 62 -2.64 -10.90 0.46
N VAL A 63 -3.43 -10.04 1.09
CA VAL A 63 -4.88 -9.95 0.81
C VAL A 63 -5.14 -9.66 -0.67
N ALA A 64 -4.31 -8.81 -1.30
CA ALA A 64 -4.45 -8.46 -2.71
C ALA A 64 -4.20 -9.68 -3.62
N ASP A 65 -3.20 -10.51 -3.31
CA ASP A 65 -2.91 -11.72 -4.09
C ASP A 65 -4.04 -12.74 -3.96
N MET A 66 -4.52 -12.97 -2.73
CA MET A 66 -5.64 -13.88 -2.48
C MET A 66 -6.92 -13.43 -3.19
N LEU A 67 -7.22 -12.12 -3.19
CA LEU A 67 -8.38 -11.57 -3.90
C LEU A 67 -8.20 -11.65 -5.42
N ARG A 68 -6.99 -11.40 -5.95
CA ARG A 68 -6.70 -11.58 -7.39
C ARG A 68 -6.92 -13.03 -7.82
N GLU A 69 -6.46 -13.99 -7.04
CA GLU A 69 -6.68 -15.42 -7.33
C GLU A 69 -8.17 -15.78 -7.29
N LEU A 70 -8.90 -15.32 -6.27
CA LEU A 70 -10.35 -15.55 -6.16
C LEU A 70 -11.10 -14.98 -7.36
N LEU A 71 -10.82 -13.72 -7.73
CA LEU A 71 -11.47 -13.05 -8.85
C LEU A 71 -11.12 -13.71 -10.19
N SER A 72 -9.88 -14.17 -10.38
CA SER A 72 -9.48 -14.87 -11.62
C SER A 72 -10.19 -16.22 -11.79
N ARG A 73 -10.56 -16.89 -10.69
CA ARG A 73 -11.32 -18.15 -10.72
C ARG A 73 -12.79 -17.90 -11.05
N GLU A 74 -13.36 -16.82 -10.53
CA GLU A 74 -14.76 -16.44 -10.76
C GLU A 74 -14.97 -15.84 -12.15
N PHE A 75 -14.00 -15.08 -12.65
CA PHE A 75 -14.02 -14.40 -13.94
C PHE A 75 -12.88 -14.91 -14.83
N PRO A 76 -12.98 -16.12 -15.39
CA PRO A 76 -11.98 -16.62 -16.32
C PRO A 76 -11.97 -15.79 -17.61
N PRO A 77 -10.85 -15.75 -18.36
CA PRO A 77 -10.79 -15.04 -19.63
C PRO A 77 -11.80 -15.62 -20.62
N THR A 78 -12.54 -14.74 -21.31
CA THR A 78 -13.46 -15.15 -22.37
C THR A 78 -12.64 -15.58 -23.59
N PRO A 79 -12.98 -16.68 -24.28
CA PRO A 79 -12.31 -17.03 -25.53
C PRO A 79 -12.45 -15.90 -26.54
N GLY A 80 -11.37 -15.17 -26.80
CA GLY A 80 -11.32 -14.01 -27.69
C GLY A 80 -10.68 -12.76 -27.07
N ASP A 81 -10.50 -12.71 -25.75
CA ASP A 81 -9.81 -11.60 -25.09
C ASP A 81 -8.29 -11.78 -25.28
N ARG A 82 -7.71 -11.07 -26.24
CA ARG A 82 -6.28 -11.11 -26.54
C ARG A 82 -5.54 -10.31 -25.47
N THR A 83 -4.76 -11.03 -24.65
CA THR A 83 -3.73 -10.45 -23.77
C THR A 83 -2.59 -9.86 -24.59
#